data_AF-A0A1X7T5U6-F1
#
_entry.id   AF-A0A1X7T5U6-F1
#
_cell.length_a   1.000
_cell.length_b   1.000
_cell.length_c   1.000
_cell.angle_alpha   90.00
_cell.angle_beta   90.00
_cell.angle_gamma   90.00
#
_symmetry.space_group_name_H-M   'P 1'
#
loop_
_entity.id
_entity.type
_entity.pdbx_description
1 polymer ?
#
loop_
_entity_poly.entity_id
_entity_poly.type
_entity_poly.pdbx_seq_one_letter_code
_entity_poly.pdbx_strand_id
1 'polypeptide(L)' 'MDEVSMVSSLNLANLHMRLEDIFGTDEWFESKIILFVGDLLQLPPVNGRPVFKKISNKLVKT' A
#
# COMPACT_ATOMS: atom_id res chain seq x y z
N MET A 1 -3.76 -9.63 -0.37
CA MET A 1 -2.42 -9.17 0.06
C MET A 1 -2.53 -8.75 1.50
N ASP A 2 -1.85 -9.45 2.38
CA ASP A 2 -1.84 -9.17 3.81
C ASP A 2 -0.66 -8.24 4.16
N GLU A 3 -0.74 -7.60 5.33
CA GLU A 3 0.22 -6.62 5.84
C GLU A 3 0.68 -5.57 4.82
N VAL A 4 -0.27 -4.98 4.09
CA VAL A 4 0.02 -3.98 3.04
C VAL A 4 0.77 -2.74 3.56
N SER A 5 0.75 -2.49 4.87
CA SER A 5 1.49 -1.38 5.50
C SER A 5 3.00 -1.44 5.27
N MET A 6 3.54 -2.65 5.05
CA MET A 6 4.96 -2.87 4.80
C MET A 6 5.33 -2.83 3.31
N VAL A 7 4.34 -2.69 2.42
CA VAL A 7 4.54 -2.67 0.97
C VAL A 7 4.64 -1.23 0.48
N SER A 8 5.71 -0.90 -0.26
CA SER A 8 5.89 0.44 -0.81
C SER A 8 4.95 0.70 -1.99
N SER A 9 4.59 1.96 -2.22
CA SER A 9 3.79 2.35 -3.40
C SER A 9 4.50 2.01 -4.72
N LEU A 10 5.83 2.06 -4.75
CA LEU A 10 6.64 1.65 -5.90
C LEU A 10 6.50 0.14 -6.16
N ASN A 11 6.45 -0.69 -5.12
CA ASN A 11 6.24 -2.13 -5.29
C ASN A 11 4.84 -2.44 -5.82
N LEU A 12 3.81 -1.68 -5.40
CA LEU A 12 2.45 -1.81 -5.93
C LEU A 12 2.36 -1.36 -7.40
N ALA A 13 3.04 -0.27 -7.77
CA ALA A 13 3.14 0.16 -9.16
C ALA A 13 3.88 -0.86 -10.03
N ASN A 14 4.99 -1.41 -9.52
CA ASN A 14 5.71 -2.49 -10.20
C ASN A 14 4.85 -3.74 -10.35
N LEU A 15 4.02 -4.08 -9.36
CA LEU A 15 3.07 -5.19 -9.48
C LEU A 15 2.08 -4.95 -10.62
N HIS A 16 1.51 -3.75 -10.74
CA HIS A 16 0.60 -3.41 -11.85
C HIS A 16 1.31 -3.52 -13.20
N MET A 17 2.49 -2.91 -13.38
CA MET A 17 3.24 -3.01 -14.64
C MET A 17 3.55 -4.46 -15.03
N ARG A 18 3.82 -5.32 -14.04
CA ARG A 18 4.08 -6.75 -14.29
C ARG A 18 2.82 -7.52 -14.64
N LEU A 19 1.65 -7.09 -14.17
CA LEU A 19 0.38 -7.67 -14.59
C LEU A 19 0.05 -7.24 -16.03
N GLU A 20 0.26 -5.97 -16.37
CA GLU A 20 0.15 -5.43 -17.73
C GLU A 20 1.04 -6.22 -18.70
N ASP A 21 2.32 -6.44 -18.37
CA ASP A 21 3.24 -7.26 -19.17
C ASP A 21 2.72 -8.70 -19.43
N ILE A 22 1.99 -9.28 -18.48
CA ILE A 22 1.53 -10.67 -18.54
C ILE A 22 0.19 -10.80 -19.26
N PHE A 23 -0.75 -9.88 -19.00
CA PHE A 23 -2.12 -9.97 -19.49
C PHE A 23 -2.40 -9.07 -20.69
N GLY A 24 -1.54 -8.08 -20.97
CA GLY A 24 -1.60 -7.23 -22.15
C GLY A 24 -2.77 -6.24 -22.19
N THR A 25 -3.34 -5.91 -21.03
CA THR A 25 -4.37 -4.88 -20.88
C THR A 25 -3.79 -3.69 -20.11
N ASP A 26 -4.46 -2.53 -20.17
CA ASP A 26 -4.05 -1.29 -19.49
C ASP A 26 -5.01 -0.91 -18.35
N GLU A 27 -5.93 -1.81 -18.01
CA GLU A 27 -6.88 -1.59 -16.92
C GLU A 27 -6.18 -1.74 -15.57
N TRP A 28 -6.68 -1.04 -14.54
CA TRP A 28 -6.09 -1.13 -13.20
C TRP A 28 -6.00 -2.57 -12.72
N PHE A 29 -4.77 -3.03 -12.49
CA PHE A 29 -4.47 -4.41 -12.11
C PHE A 29 -5.14 -5.45 -13.03
N GLU A 30 -5.31 -5.12 -14.30
CA GLU A 30 -5.85 -5.98 -15.35
C GLU A 30 -7.24 -6.53 -15.01
N SER A 31 -8.07 -5.68 -14.40
CA SER A 31 -9.42 -6.01 -13.92
C SER A 31 -9.47 -7.22 -12.99
N LYS A 32 -8.38 -7.52 -12.29
CA LYS A 32 -8.34 -8.55 -11.26
C LYS A 32 -8.89 -7.99 -9.96
N ILE A 33 -9.71 -8.79 -9.28
CA ILE A 33 -10.19 -8.46 -7.95
C ILE A 33 -9.01 -8.61 -6.98
N ILE A 34 -8.58 -7.51 -6.39
CA ILE A 34 -7.51 -7.49 -5.40
C ILE A 34 -8.07 -7.03 -4.05
N LEU A 35 -7.81 -7.83 -3.02
CA LEU A 35 -8.09 -7.49 -1.64
C LEU A 35 -6.79 -7.17 -0.92
N PHE A 36 -6.66 -5.93 -0.42
CA PHE A 36 -5.59 -5.50 0.45
C PHE A 36 -6.06 -5.50 1.90
N VAL A 37 -5.27 -6.09 2.78
CA VAL A 37 -5.48 -6.17 4.23
C VAL A 37 -4.20 -5.72 4.91
N GLY A 38 -4.33 -4.99 6.01
CA GLY A 38 -3.20 -4.53 6.81
C GLY A 38 -3.52 -3.28 7.62
N ASP A 39 -2.67 -3.00 8.61
CA ASP A 39 -2.80 -1.83 9.48
C ASP A 39 -1.75 -0.77 9.13
N LEU A 40 -2.20 0.29 8.47
CA LEU A 40 -1.35 1.38 7.99
C LEU A 40 -0.74 2.24 9.11
N LEU A 41 -1.16 2.06 10.37
CA LEU A 41 -0.58 2.72 11.54
C LEU A 41 0.54 1.90 12.20
N GLN A 42 0.75 0.65 11.78
CA GLN A 42 1.84 -0.21 12.25
C GLN A 42 3.16 0.10 11.50
N LEU A 43 3.95 -0.93 11.19
CA LEU A 43 5.24 -0.79 10.53
C LEU A 43 5.04 -0.24 9.11
N PRO A 44 5.78 0.83 8.75
CA PRO A 44 5.77 1.36 7.40
C PRO A 44 6.58 0.46 6.47
N PRO A 45 6.61 0.74 5.16
CA PRO A 45 7.46 0.02 4.24
C PRO A 45 8.93 0.16 4.62
N VAL A 46 9.75 -0.85 4.31
CA VAL A 46 11.19 -0.83 4.56
C VAL A 46 11.81 0.38 3.85
N ASN A 47 12.54 1.22 4.59
CA ASN A 47 13.09 2.49 4.11
C ASN A 47 12.04 3.50 3.57
N GLY A 48 10.76 3.22 3.78
CA GLY A 48 9.64 4.07 3.41
C GLY A 48 9.19 4.98 4.55
N ARG A 49 8.38 5.98 4.21
CA ARG A 49 7.70 6.83 5.20
C ARG A 49 6.34 6.22 5.53
N PRO A 50 5.85 6.36 6.77
CA PRO A 50 4.47 6.01 7.11
C PRO A 50 3.48 6.74 6.19
N VAL A 51 2.40 6.06 5.82
CA VAL A 51 1.33 6.62 4.97
C VAL A 51 0.66 7.79 5.68
N PHE A 52 0.40 7.64 6.97
CA PHE A 52 -0.21 8.67 7.81
C PHE A 52 0.80 9.33 8.73
N LYS A 53 0.56 10.61 9.06
CA LYS A 53 1.31 11.30 10.11
C LYS A 53 1.01 10.62 11.45
N LYS A 54 2.04 10.45 12.29
CA LYS A 54 1.85 9.98 13.67
C LYS A 54 0.92 10.93 14.41
N ILE A 55 -0.09 10.37 15.06
CA ILE A 55 -0.94 11.13 15.97
C ILE A 55 -0.09 11.52 17.18
N SER A 56 0.02 12.81 17.46
CA SER A 56 0.69 13.30 18.67
C SER A 56 -0.33 13.46 19.79
N ASN A 57 -0.04 12.94 20.99
CA ASN A 57 -0.92 13.04 22.17
C ASN A 57 -1.14 14.48 22.69
N LYS A 58 -0.66 15.51 22.00
CA LYS A 58 -0.79 16.91 22.40
C LYS A 58 -2.23 17.45 22.39
N LEU A 59 -3.20 16.69 21.86
CA LEU A 59 -4.58 17.14 21.66
C LEU A 59 -5.62 16.21 22.30
N VAL A 60 -5.27 15.52 23.39
CA VAL A 60 -6.29 14.95 24.29
C VAL A 60 -6.24 15.76 25.58
N LYS A 61 -6.84 16.94 25.55
CA LYS A 61 -7.23 17.66 26.77
C LYS A 61 -8.59 17.10 27.17
N THR A 62 -8.60 16.21 28.15
CA THR A 62 -9.79 15.88 28.94
C THR A 62 -10.15 17.07 29.83
#